data_AF-A0A5N7MJX0-F1
#
_entry.id   AF-A0A5N7MJX0-F1
#
_cell.length_a   1.000
_cell.length_b   1.000
_cell.length_c   1.000
_cell.angle_alpha   90.00
_cell.angle_beta   90.00
_cell.angle_gamma   90.00
#
_symmetry.space_group_name_H-M   'P 1'
#
loop_
_entity.id
_entity.type
_entity.pdbx_description
1 polymer ?
#
loop_
_entity_poly.entity_id
_entity_poly.type
_entity_poly.pdbx_seq_one_letter_code
_entity_poly.pdbx_strand_id
1 'polypeptide(L)'
;MGLTMPNAWRFGSPGSMPPVAVTAFNSLIHTIASQSESSWAIFELFKAKFSGGCSTSSSESWAISDLHSKMFEAASNAPAFINAFWDGCVQVQSEHPEVGVPDADVINRILYEHGIPYEVRPPALLVRHLQTPISVQAPEKTVGERAYALIHASLDEADRLLLEQRPRQAVQEILWLLETVSTAFQGQESGTGTVEGKYFNEIVRALRNNNRGSALSEALGWMTKMHGFLSSPGGGGVRHGTRLASDVSPTLKEAHLYCNLTRSYINYLLAELADQSRPR
;
A
#
# COMPACT_ATOMS: atom_id res chain seq x y z
N MET A 1 23.08 32.59 1.73
CA MET A 1 24.21 31.64 1.63
C MET A 1 23.62 30.32 1.19
N GLY A 2 24.02 29.85 0.01
CA GLY A 2 23.46 28.65 -0.60
C GLY A 2 23.80 27.36 0.13
N LEU A 3 23.13 26.28 -0.26
CA LEU A 3 23.35 24.94 0.25
C LEU A 3 24.69 24.35 -0.24
N THR A 4 25.33 23.62 0.66
CA THR A 4 26.54 22.84 0.38
C THR A 4 26.14 21.52 -0.26
N MET A 5 26.73 21.20 -1.41
CA MET A 5 26.48 19.98 -2.18
C MET A 5 27.74 19.56 -2.96
N PRO A 6 27.90 18.28 -3.33
CA PRO A 6 29.02 17.81 -4.15
C PRO A 6 29.12 18.55 -5.51
N ASN A 7 30.34 18.89 -5.95
CA ASN A 7 30.56 19.53 -7.25
C ASN A 7 30.01 18.71 -8.43
N ALA A 8 30.04 17.38 -8.32
CA ALA A 8 29.46 16.49 -9.32
C ALA A 8 27.94 16.71 -9.52
N TRP A 9 27.21 17.25 -8.54
CA TRP A 9 25.78 17.57 -8.70
C TRP A 9 25.56 18.97 -9.28
N ARG A 10 26.50 19.89 -9.07
CA ARG A 10 26.44 21.22 -9.66
C ARG A 10 26.64 21.18 -11.17
N PHE A 11 27.53 20.31 -11.64
CA PHE A 11 27.91 20.22 -13.06
C PHE A 11 27.45 18.93 -13.75
N GLY A 12 27.06 17.91 -12.99
CA GLY A 12 26.32 16.76 -13.50
C GLY A 12 24.82 17.02 -13.44
N SER A 13 24.03 16.31 -14.23
CA SER A 13 22.57 16.37 -14.22
C SER A 13 22.02 15.16 -13.47
N PRO A 14 22.13 15.06 -12.13
CA PRO A 14 21.78 13.86 -11.36
C PRO A 14 20.26 13.59 -11.31
N GLY A 15 19.45 14.43 -11.95
CA GLY A 15 18.02 14.26 -12.10
C GLY A 15 17.34 15.58 -12.39
N SER A 16 16.26 15.55 -13.16
CA SER A 16 15.41 16.71 -13.43
C SER A 16 14.31 16.84 -12.37
N MET A 17 13.90 18.06 -12.07
CA MET A 17 12.71 18.35 -11.31
C MET A 17 11.46 18.23 -12.19
N PRO A 18 10.45 17.43 -11.80
CA PRO A 18 9.19 17.31 -12.53
C PRO A 18 8.48 18.66 -12.66
N PRO A 19 7.79 18.93 -13.78
CA PRO A 19 7.01 20.16 -14.00
C PRO A 19 6.07 20.50 -12.84
N VAL A 20 5.40 19.50 -12.28
CA VAL A 20 4.46 19.68 -11.14
C VAL A 20 5.15 20.19 -9.88
N ALA A 21 6.40 19.78 -9.62
CA ALA A 21 7.18 20.26 -8.49
C ALA A 21 7.64 21.70 -8.72
N VAL A 22 8.05 22.04 -9.95
CA VAL A 22 8.41 23.42 -10.33
C VAL A 22 7.23 24.36 -10.09
N THR A 23 6.02 23.97 -10.47
CA THR A 23 4.79 24.76 -10.22
C THR A 23 4.49 24.93 -8.72
N ALA A 24 4.75 23.90 -7.89
CA ALA A 24 4.60 23.99 -6.44
C ALA A 24 5.58 25.00 -5.83
N PHE A 25 6.85 24.97 -6.24
CA PHE A 25 7.83 25.99 -5.85
C PHE A 25 7.45 27.39 -6.36
N ASN A 26 6.93 27.50 -7.58
CA ASN A 26 6.48 28.79 -8.12
C ASN A 26 5.35 29.37 -7.27
N SER A 27 4.40 28.52 -6.83
CA SER A 27 3.32 28.91 -5.92
C SER A 27 3.84 29.44 -4.58
N LEU A 28 4.93 28.86 -4.05
CA LEU A 28 5.59 29.41 -2.86
C LEU A 28 6.17 30.81 -3.14
N ILE A 29 6.82 31.04 -4.28
CA ILE A 29 7.35 32.36 -4.63
C ILE A 29 6.24 33.40 -4.71
N HIS A 30 5.10 33.06 -5.34
CA HIS A 30 3.92 33.93 -5.35
C HIS A 30 3.42 34.24 -3.93
N THR A 31 3.44 33.25 -3.03
CA THR A 31 3.04 33.43 -1.63
C THR A 31 4.01 34.36 -0.88
N ILE A 32 5.32 34.21 -1.10
CA ILE A 32 6.35 35.11 -0.56
C ILE A 32 6.15 36.53 -1.10
N ALA A 33 6.00 36.68 -2.42
CA ALA A 33 5.85 37.97 -3.08
C ALA A 33 4.59 38.73 -2.62
N SER A 34 3.49 38.02 -2.32
CA SER A 34 2.25 38.63 -1.84
C SER A 34 2.34 39.32 -0.48
N GLN A 35 3.38 39.03 0.30
CA GLN A 35 3.63 39.63 1.62
C GLN A 35 4.47 40.90 1.54
N SER A 36 5.18 41.14 0.43
CA SER A 36 6.06 42.30 0.25
C SER A 36 5.29 43.51 -0.29
N GLU A 37 5.74 44.72 0.07
CA GLU A 37 5.28 45.94 -0.58
C GLU A 37 5.63 45.98 -2.09
N SER A 38 6.66 45.23 -2.50
CA SER A 38 7.06 45.09 -3.90
C SER A 38 7.18 43.62 -4.31
N SER A 39 6.05 43.02 -4.70
CA SER A 39 6.00 41.68 -5.32
C SER A 39 6.97 41.56 -6.51
N TRP A 40 7.09 42.61 -7.32
CA TRP A 40 8.02 42.68 -8.45
C TRP A 40 9.48 42.45 -8.03
N ALA A 41 9.95 43.11 -6.97
CA ALA A 41 11.32 42.95 -6.47
C ALA A 41 11.60 41.49 -6.04
N ILE A 42 10.62 40.84 -5.40
CA ILE A 42 10.73 39.43 -5.01
C ILE A 42 10.83 38.52 -6.25
N PHE A 43 10.00 38.72 -7.27
CA PHE A 43 10.08 37.93 -8.51
C PHE A 43 11.42 38.12 -9.23
N GLU A 44 11.91 39.35 -9.31
CA GLU A 44 13.22 39.67 -9.90
C GLU A 44 14.37 39.00 -9.15
N LEU A 45 14.33 39.00 -7.82
CA LEU A 45 15.31 38.32 -6.97
C LEU A 45 15.35 36.83 -7.27
N PHE A 46 14.20 36.14 -7.23
CA PHE A 46 14.16 34.71 -7.52
C PHE A 46 14.57 34.41 -8.97
N LYS A 47 14.18 35.25 -9.93
CA LYS A 47 14.58 35.10 -11.34
C LYS A 47 16.10 35.19 -11.48
N ALA A 48 16.74 36.11 -10.77
CA ALA A 48 18.19 36.23 -10.75
C ALA A 48 18.87 34.97 -10.19
N LYS A 49 18.28 34.35 -9.16
CA LYS A 49 18.78 33.08 -8.59
C LYS A 49 18.71 31.94 -9.59
N PHE A 50 17.61 31.79 -10.32
CA PHE A 50 17.44 30.70 -11.28
C PHE A 50 18.20 30.91 -12.60
N SER A 51 18.43 32.15 -13.01
CA SER A 51 19.17 32.48 -14.24
C SER A 51 20.69 32.56 -14.07
N GLY A 52 21.20 32.56 -12.82
CA GLY A 52 22.63 32.67 -12.55
C GLY A 52 23.22 34.07 -12.81
N GLY A 53 22.37 35.11 -12.88
CA GLY A 53 22.78 36.48 -13.13
C GLY A 53 21.62 37.48 -12.97
N CYS A 54 21.92 38.78 -12.97
CA CYS A 54 20.90 39.81 -12.87
C CYS A 54 20.45 40.28 -14.25
N SER A 55 19.19 40.06 -14.58
CA SER A 55 18.51 40.70 -15.71
C SER A 55 17.16 41.23 -15.20
N THR A 56 16.86 42.51 -15.41
CA THR A 56 15.60 43.13 -14.95
C THR A 56 14.52 43.05 -16.02
N SER A 57 13.30 42.64 -15.66
CA SER A 57 12.15 42.68 -16.57
C SER A 57 11.51 44.06 -16.55
N SER A 58 10.91 44.45 -17.67
CA SER A 58 10.30 45.78 -17.82
C SER A 58 8.98 45.97 -17.06
N SER A 59 8.38 44.89 -16.55
CA SER A 59 7.18 44.92 -15.73
C SER A 59 7.05 43.66 -14.86
N GLU A 60 6.13 43.70 -13.89
CA GLU A 60 5.82 42.57 -13.00
C GLU A 60 5.30 41.34 -13.74
N SER A 61 4.41 41.52 -14.71
CA SER A 61 3.89 40.42 -15.54
C SER A 61 4.99 39.72 -16.34
N TRP A 62 5.96 40.50 -16.86
CA TRP A 62 7.16 39.94 -17.51
C TRP A 62 8.07 39.25 -16.50
N ALA A 63 8.27 39.82 -15.30
CA ALA A 63 9.07 39.20 -14.25
C ALA A 63 8.53 37.82 -13.84
N ILE A 64 7.20 37.67 -13.74
CA ILE A 64 6.54 36.38 -13.43
C ILE A 64 6.76 35.37 -14.55
N SER A 65 6.51 35.76 -15.81
CA SER A 65 6.66 34.86 -16.96
C SER A 65 8.12 34.44 -17.18
N ASP A 66 9.05 35.39 -17.04
CA ASP A 66 10.47 35.15 -17.19
C ASP A 66 10.98 34.27 -16.04
N LEU A 67 10.57 34.54 -14.79
CA LEU A 67 10.87 33.68 -13.65
C LEU A 67 10.41 32.25 -13.91
N HIS A 68 9.15 32.06 -14.31
CA HIS A 68 8.61 30.73 -14.57
C HIS A 68 9.43 30.00 -15.63
N SER A 69 9.77 30.68 -16.73
CA SER A 69 10.62 30.10 -17.78
C SER A 69 12.00 29.70 -17.25
N LYS A 70 12.63 30.55 -16.43
CA LYS A 70 13.95 30.27 -15.82
C LYS A 70 13.91 29.15 -14.79
N MET A 71 12.82 29.02 -14.04
CA MET A 71 12.60 27.90 -13.14
C MET A 71 12.54 26.58 -13.92
N PHE A 72 11.83 26.54 -15.05
CA PHE A 72 11.76 25.35 -15.91
C PHE A 72 13.09 25.01 -16.59
N GLU A 73 13.89 26.00 -16.99
CA GLU A 73 15.25 25.78 -17.48
C GLU A 73 16.15 25.17 -16.38
N ALA A 74 16.13 25.77 -15.18
CA ALA A 74 16.91 25.30 -14.03
C ALA A 74 16.47 23.92 -13.53
N ALA A 75 15.20 23.55 -13.76
CA ALA A 75 14.65 22.26 -13.38
C ALA A 75 15.35 21.07 -14.05
N SER A 76 16.11 21.28 -15.13
CA SER A 76 16.97 20.24 -15.70
C SER A 76 17.98 19.66 -14.69
N ASN A 77 18.36 20.43 -13.67
CA ASN A 77 19.23 20.02 -12.57
C ASN A 77 18.56 20.27 -11.22
N ALA A 78 17.95 19.23 -10.63
CA ALA A 78 17.19 19.35 -9.39
C ALA A 78 18.02 19.91 -8.20
N PRO A 79 19.25 19.45 -7.91
CA PRO A 79 20.08 20.07 -6.86
C PRO A 79 20.36 21.55 -7.06
N ALA A 80 20.68 21.96 -8.29
CA ALA A 80 20.93 23.37 -8.61
C ALA A 80 19.66 24.20 -8.41
N PHE A 81 18.51 23.69 -8.86
CA PHE A 81 17.20 24.32 -8.66
C PHE A 81 16.90 24.53 -7.17
N ILE A 82 17.04 23.47 -6.34
CA ILE A 82 16.73 23.53 -4.90
C ILE A 82 17.61 24.57 -4.21
N ASN A 83 18.90 24.60 -4.56
CA ASN A 83 19.82 25.58 -4.02
C ASN A 83 19.50 27.01 -4.46
N ALA A 84 19.11 27.23 -5.72
CA ALA A 84 18.71 28.55 -6.20
C ALA A 84 17.48 29.06 -5.43
N PHE A 85 16.48 28.19 -5.21
CA PHE A 85 15.31 28.53 -4.40
C PHE A 85 15.70 28.86 -2.95
N TRP A 86 16.46 27.99 -2.28
CA TRP A 86 16.88 28.20 -0.90
C TRP A 86 17.70 29.49 -0.72
N ASP A 87 18.65 29.76 -1.62
CA ASP A 87 19.44 30.98 -1.57
C ASP A 87 18.58 32.23 -1.84
N GLY A 88 17.53 32.10 -2.65
CA GLY A 88 16.48 33.12 -2.80
C GLY A 88 15.75 33.41 -1.49
N CYS A 89 15.27 32.37 -0.79
CA CYS A 89 14.64 32.52 0.53
C CYS A 89 15.57 33.16 1.56
N VAL A 90 16.85 32.76 1.60
CA VAL A 90 17.83 33.36 2.52
C VAL A 90 18.07 34.84 2.19
N GLN A 91 18.15 35.20 0.91
CA GLN A 91 18.34 36.59 0.52
C GLN A 91 17.10 37.45 0.83
N VAL A 92 15.89 36.94 0.54
CA VAL A 92 14.63 37.60 0.92
C VAL A 92 14.58 37.82 2.42
N GLN A 93 14.90 36.81 3.23
CA GLN A 93 14.90 36.95 4.70
C GLN A 93 15.90 38.00 5.20
N SER A 94 17.00 38.23 4.47
CA SER A 94 18.02 39.22 4.80
C SER A 94 17.68 40.64 4.34
N GLU A 95 17.06 40.80 3.17
CA GLU A 95 16.74 42.09 2.56
C GLU A 95 15.34 42.59 2.96
N HIS A 96 14.43 41.67 3.29
CA HIS A 96 13.03 41.88 3.65
C HIS A 96 12.66 41.05 4.89
N PRO A 97 13.14 41.41 6.10
CA PRO A 97 12.88 40.65 7.32
C PRO A 97 11.39 40.51 7.69
N GLU A 98 10.55 41.42 7.18
CA GLU A 98 9.10 41.43 7.32
C GLU A 98 8.39 40.35 6.49
N VAL A 99 9.05 39.81 5.46
CA VAL A 99 8.49 38.80 4.56
C VAL A 99 8.77 37.40 5.10
N GLY A 100 7.71 36.63 5.36
CA GLY A 100 7.84 35.23 5.76
C GLY A 100 8.30 34.34 4.61
N VAL A 101 9.39 33.59 4.82
CA VAL A 101 9.90 32.57 3.89
C VAL A 101 9.63 31.16 4.42
N PRO A 102 9.44 30.16 3.53
CA PRO A 102 9.26 28.77 3.95
C PRO A 102 10.51 28.24 4.65
N ASP A 103 10.31 27.49 5.72
CA ASP A 103 11.38 26.74 6.38
C ASP A 103 11.76 25.49 5.56
N ALA A 104 12.79 24.79 6.05
CA ALA A 104 13.26 23.57 5.41
C ALA A 104 12.18 22.46 5.39
N ASP A 105 11.26 22.42 6.35
CA ASP A 105 10.21 21.40 6.43
C ASP A 105 9.16 21.59 5.34
N VAL A 106 8.74 22.83 5.07
CA VAL A 106 7.84 23.16 3.97
C VAL A 106 8.45 22.76 2.62
N ILE A 107 9.74 23.06 2.43
CA ILE A 107 10.46 22.69 1.20
C ILE A 107 10.60 21.17 1.08
N ASN A 108 11.01 20.49 2.16
CA ASN A 108 11.17 19.04 2.19
C ASN A 108 9.86 18.29 1.95
N ARG A 109 8.72 18.86 2.35
CA ARG A 109 7.39 18.32 2.03
C ARG A 109 7.11 18.34 0.53
N ILE A 110 7.38 19.46 -0.16
CA ILE A 110 7.23 19.53 -1.64
C ILE A 110 8.15 18.52 -2.32
N LEU A 111 9.42 18.45 -1.88
CA LEU A 111 10.38 17.48 -2.40
C LEU A 111 9.88 16.04 -2.20
N TYR A 112 9.29 15.75 -1.04
CA TYR A 112 8.71 14.43 -0.73
C TYR A 112 7.50 14.09 -1.61
N GLU A 113 6.51 14.98 -1.67
CA GLU A 113 5.24 14.77 -2.40
C GLU A 113 5.47 14.54 -3.90
N HIS A 114 6.55 15.11 -4.46
CA HIS A 114 6.91 14.95 -5.86
C HIS A 114 8.03 13.93 -6.11
N GLY A 115 8.41 13.13 -5.10
CA GLY A 115 9.35 12.01 -5.26
C GLY A 115 10.80 12.44 -5.56
N ILE A 116 11.20 13.63 -5.12
CA ILE A 116 12.54 14.17 -5.34
C ILE A 116 13.51 13.62 -4.28
N PRO A 117 14.60 12.95 -4.67
CA PRO A 117 15.49 12.24 -3.76
C PRO A 117 16.51 13.17 -3.07
N TYR A 118 16.07 14.35 -2.63
CA TYR A 118 16.90 15.33 -1.94
C TYR A 118 16.22 15.82 -0.66
N GLU A 119 17.04 16.16 0.34
CA GLU A 119 16.60 16.73 1.61
C GLU A 119 17.41 17.99 1.89
N VAL A 120 16.70 19.10 2.13
CA VAL A 120 17.27 20.37 2.58
C VAL A 120 17.47 20.27 4.09
N ARG A 121 18.74 20.20 4.52
CA ARG A 121 19.14 20.26 5.91
C ARG A 121 20.22 21.33 6.06
N PRO A 122 19.83 22.62 6.14
CA PRO A 122 20.78 23.72 6.08
C PRO A 122 21.92 23.53 7.10
N PRO A 123 23.18 23.74 6.70
CA PRO A 123 23.62 24.32 5.42
C PRO A 123 23.81 23.30 4.28
N ALA A 124 23.42 22.04 4.44
CA ALA A 124 23.66 20.98 3.46
C ALA A 124 22.41 20.60 2.64
N LEU A 125 22.64 20.21 1.39
CA LEU A 125 21.68 19.45 0.60
C LEU A 125 22.14 17.98 0.60
N LEU A 126 21.30 17.09 1.11
CA LEU A 126 21.62 15.68 1.25
C LEU A 126 20.87 14.85 0.21
N VAL A 127 21.43 13.71 -0.21
CA VAL A 127 20.62 12.69 -0.87
C VAL A 127 19.64 12.19 0.16
N ARG A 128 18.37 12.41 -0.11
CA ARG A 128 17.36 11.59 0.55
C ARG A 128 17.45 10.27 -0.17
N HIS A 129 17.97 9.24 0.50
CA HIS A 129 17.45 7.92 0.19
C HIS A 129 15.96 8.11 0.39
N LEU A 130 15.20 8.20 -0.71
CA LEU A 130 13.79 7.89 -0.63
C LEU A 130 13.82 6.65 0.24
N GLN A 131 13.30 6.74 1.47
CA GLN A 131 12.71 5.56 2.04
C GLN A 131 11.78 5.20 0.90
N THR A 132 12.21 4.27 0.04
CA THR A 132 11.37 3.59 -0.94
C THR A 132 10.10 3.47 -0.15
N PRO A 133 9.04 4.25 -0.48
CA PRO A 133 7.84 4.28 0.34
C PRO A 133 7.64 2.83 0.63
N ILE A 134 7.79 2.39 1.91
CA ILE A 134 7.98 0.95 2.23
C ILE A 134 7.02 0.33 1.28
N SER A 135 7.53 -0.39 0.27
CA SER A 135 6.59 -1.04 -0.62
C SER A 135 5.87 -1.83 0.43
N VAL A 136 4.62 -1.43 0.72
CA VAL A 136 3.64 -2.38 1.15
C VAL A 136 3.83 -3.32 0.02
N GLN A 137 4.67 -4.34 0.25
CA GLN A 137 4.83 -5.40 -0.68
C GLN A 137 3.37 -5.70 -0.86
N ALA A 138 2.83 -5.43 -2.06
CA ALA A 138 1.60 -6.07 -2.45
C ALA A 138 1.93 -7.49 -2.03
N PRO A 139 1.28 -7.97 -0.95
CA PRO A 139 1.94 -8.91 -0.04
C PRO A 139 2.51 -9.98 -0.93
N GLU A 140 3.76 -10.41 -0.69
CA GLU A 140 4.54 -11.27 -1.62
C GLU A 140 3.67 -12.40 -2.21
N LYS A 141 2.64 -12.74 -1.44
CA LYS A 141 1.40 -13.39 -1.82
C LYS A 141 0.17 -12.46 -1.67
N THR A 142 -0.60 -12.26 -2.73
CA THR A 142 -1.96 -11.66 -2.71
C THR A 142 -2.81 -12.23 -1.56
N VAL A 143 -3.92 -11.57 -1.20
CA VAL A 143 -4.86 -12.13 -0.19
C VAL A 143 -5.25 -13.57 -0.54
N GLY A 144 -5.46 -13.86 -1.82
CA GLY A 144 -5.71 -15.22 -2.33
C GLY A 144 -4.52 -16.17 -2.11
N GLU A 145 -3.29 -15.76 -2.43
CA GLU A 145 -2.11 -16.61 -2.24
C GLU A 145 -1.75 -16.83 -0.76
N ARG A 146 -2.07 -15.89 0.13
CA ARG A 146 -1.94 -16.07 1.59
C ARG A 146 -3.00 -17.01 2.13
N ALA A 147 -4.24 -16.88 1.67
CA ALA A 147 -5.31 -17.82 2.01
C ALA A 147 -4.97 -19.24 1.51
N TYR A 148 -4.46 -19.35 0.28
CA TYR A 148 -3.98 -20.62 -0.29
C TYR A 148 -2.87 -21.25 0.57
N ALA A 149 -1.84 -20.48 0.92
CA ALA A 149 -0.76 -20.96 1.77
C ALA A 149 -1.24 -21.39 3.16
N LEU A 150 -2.16 -20.65 3.76
CA LEU A 150 -2.75 -20.98 5.06
C LEU A 150 -3.57 -22.28 5.00
N ILE A 151 -4.35 -22.46 3.93
CA ILE A 151 -5.12 -23.68 3.69
C ILE A 151 -4.21 -24.89 3.61
N HIS A 152 -3.16 -24.82 2.78
CA HIS A 152 -2.23 -25.94 2.61
C HIS A 152 -1.47 -26.24 3.91
N ALA A 153 -1.00 -25.22 4.63
CA ALA A 153 -0.31 -25.41 5.91
C ALA A 153 -1.19 -26.13 6.96
N SER A 154 -2.48 -25.77 7.04
CA SER A 154 -3.41 -26.40 7.98
C SER A 154 -3.76 -27.84 7.58
N LEU A 155 -3.89 -28.12 6.27
CA LEU A 155 -4.08 -29.48 5.78
C LEU A 155 -2.86 -30.38 6.04
N ASP A 156 -1.65 -29.84 5.91
CA ASP A 156 -0.39 -30.55 6.22
C ASP A 156 -0.25 -30.80 7.73
N GLU A 157 -0.64 -29.83 8.56
CA GLU A 157 -0.64 -29.99 10.02
C GLU A 157 -1.66 -31.06 10.47
N ALA A 158 -2.85 -31.09 9.87
CA ALA A 158 -3.82 -32.15 10.12
C ALA A 158 -3.26 -33.54 9.78
N ASP A 159 -2.54 -33.68 8.66
CA ASP A 159 -1.87 -34.94 8.30
C ASP A 159 -0.79 -35.33 9.29
N ARG A 160 0.04 -34.36 9.70
CA ARG A 160 1.06 -34.59 10.74
C ARG A 160 0.43 -35.08 12.04
N LEU A 161 -0.67 -34.46 12.48
CA LEU A 161 -1.40 -34.86 13.68
C LEU A 161 -2.01 -36.26 13.56
N LEU A 162 -2.49 -36.66 12.37
CA LEU A 162 -2.96 -38.03 12.13
C LEU A 162 -1.82 -39.05 12.20
N LEU A 163 -0.66 -38.74 11.60
CA LEU A 163 0.54 -39.57 11.65
C LEU A 163 1.05 -39.74 13.09
N GLU A 164 0.99 -38.67 13.89
CA GLU A 164 1.32 -38.66 15.31
C GLU A 164 0.25 -39.34 16.21
N GLN A 165 -0.82 -39.91 15.62
CA GLN A 165 -1.95 -40.52 16.34
C GLN A 165 -2.65 -39.55 17.30
N ARG A 166 -2.80 -38.28 16.89
CA ARG A 166 -3.44 -37.19 17.64
C ARG A 166 -4.78 -36.81 17.00
N PRO A 167 -5.79 -37.71 16.97
CA PRO A 167 -7.01 -37.56 16.17
C PRO A 167 -7.86 -36.35 16.58
N ARG A 168 -7.90 -36.04 17.87
CA ARG A 168 -8.64 -34.89 18.39
C ARG A 168 -8.08 -33.57 17.86
N GLN A 169 -6.76 -33.43 17.85
CA GLN A 169 -6.10 -32.20 17.40
C GLN A 169 -6.20 -32.07 15.88
N ALA A 170 -6.10 -33.18 15.14
CA ALA A 170 -6.34 -33.17 13.69
C ALA A 170 -7.75 -32.66 13.34
N VAL A 171 -8.78 -33.12 14.06
CA VAL A 171 -10.16 -32.66 13.83
C VAL A 171 -10.38 -31.20 14.27
N GLN A 172 -9.69 -30.73 15.32
CA GLN A 172 -9.72 -29.32 15.71
C GLN A 172 -9.09 -28.41 14.66
N GLU A 173 -7.96 -28.83 14.08
CA GLU A 173 -7.27 -28.11 13.00
C GLU A 173 -8.18 -27.97 11.77
N ILE A 174 -8.88 -29.04 11.39
CA ILE A 174 -9.86 -29.03 10.30
C ILE A 174 -11.06 -28.14 10.58
N LEU A 175 -11.58 -28.15 11.82
CA LEU A 175 -12.69 -27.28 12.19
C LEU A 175 -12.27 -25.80 12.12
N TRP A 176 -11.09 -25.48 12.63
CA TRP A 176 -10.51 -24.14 12.55
C TRP A 176 -10.29 -23.72 11.09
N LEU A 177 -9.83 -24.63 10.23
CA LEU A 177 -9.63 -24.38 8.81
C LEU A 177 -10.96 -24.03 8.11
N LEU A 178 -12.02 -24.80 8.36
CA LEU A 178 -13.34 -24.52 7.79
C LEU A 178 -13.81 -23.11 8.16
N GLU A 179 -13.71 -22.72 9.43
CA GLU A 179 -14.06 -21.37 9.89
C GLU A 179 -13.18 -20.28 9.25
N THR A 180 -11.86 -20.50 9.19
CA THR A 180 -10.88 -19.51 8.70
C THR A 180 -10.96 -19.28 7.20
N VAL A 181 -11.17 -20.34 6.42
CA VAL A 181 -11.36 -20.26 4.96
C VAL A 181 -12.57 -19.39 4.64
N SER A 182 -13.64 -19.52 5.42
CA SER A 182 -14.82 -18.67 5.22
C SER A 182 -14.52 -17.20 5.46
N THR A 183 -13.84 -16.84 6.56
CA THR A 183 -13.48 -15.44 6.81
C THR A 183 -12.52 -14.88 5.76
N ALA A 184 -11.60 -15.68 5.21
CA ALA A 184 -10.67 -15.26 4.16
C ALA A 184 -11.36 -14.92 2.82
N PHE A 185 -12.55 -15.50 2.56
CA PHE A 185 -13.37 -15.20 1.38
C PHE A 185 -14.35 -14.03 1.58
N GLN A 186 -14.38 -13.41 2.76
CA GLN A 186 -15.21 -12.23 3.04
C GLN A 186 -14.69 -11.02 2.24
N GLY A 187 -15.54 -10.42 1.40
CA GLY A 187 -15.19 -9.23 0.61
C GLY A 187 -14.42 -9.50 -0.69
N GLN A 188 -14.29 -10.75 -1.14
CA GLN A 188 -13.81 -11.06 -2.49
C GLN A 188 -14.94 -10.79 -3.51
N GLU A 189 -14.67 -9.95 -4.52
CA GLU A 189 -15.55 -9.80 -5.67
C GLU A 189 -15.52 -11.10 -6.50
N SER A 190 -16.60 -11.88 -6.42
CA SER A 190 -16.88 -12.89 -7.44
C SER A 190 -17.58 -12.18 -8.60
N GLY A 191 -17.34 -12.60 -9.84
CA GLY A 191 -17.81 -11.92 -11.07
C GLY A 191 -19.33 -11.69 -11.22
N THR A 192 -20.14 -11.95 -10.20
CA THR A 192 -21.57 -11.69 -10.13
C THR A 192 -22.06 -11.09 -8.78
N GLY A 193 -21.16 -10.70 -7.87
CA GLY A 193 -21.50 -9.96 -6.65
C GLY A 193 -20.55 -10.15 -5.46
N THR A 194 -20.65 -9.24 -4.48
CA THR A 194 -19.87 -9.25 -3.23
C THR A 194 -20.40 -10.30 -2.27
N VAL A 195 -19.51 -11.14 -1.75
CA VAL A 195 -19.86 -12.13 -0.72
C VAL A 195 -19.99 -11.43 0.63
N GLU A 196 -21.23 -11.19 1.08
CA GLU A 196 -21.55 -10.64 2.40
C GLU A 196 -21.96 -11.76 3.38
N GLY A 197 -21.23 -11.88 4.50
CA GLY A 197 -21.53 -12.79 5.60
C GLY A 197 -20.42 -12.82 6.65
N LYS A 198 -20.77 -13.00 7.93
CA LYS A 198 -19.80 -13.10 9.05
C LYS A 198 -19.49 -14.56 9.45
N TYR A 199 -20.26 -15.52 8.92
CA TYR A 199 -20.21 -16.92 9.36
C TYR A 199 -20.10 -17.90 8.17
N PHE A 200 -19.41 -19.03 8.37
CA PHE A 200 -19.21 -20.12 7.39
C PHE A 200 -20.47 -20.44 6.57
N ASN A 201 -21.59 -20.61 7.28
CA ASN A 201 -22.86 -20.98 6.67
C ASN A 201 -23.44 -19.89 5.74
N GLU A 202 -23.16 -18.61 5.97
CA GLU A 202 -23.63 -17.50 5.13
C GLU A 202 -22.84 -17.44 3.83
N ILE A 203 -21.51 -17.58 3.93
CA ILE A 203 -20.58 -17.56 2.81
C ILE A 203 -20.78 -18.76 1.88
N VAL A 204 -20.89 -19.96 2.46
CA VAL A 204 -21.19 -21.18 1.71
C VAL A 204 -22.57 -21.11 1.05
N ARG A 205 -23.56 -20.47 1.69
CA ARG A 205 -24.90 -20.27 1.11
C ARG A 205 -24.86 -19.31 -0.08
N ALA A 206 -24.10 -18.23 -0.02
CA ALA A 206 -23.92 -17.30 -1.13
C ALA A 206 -23.26 -18.00 -2.34
N LEU A 207 -22.15 -18.71 -2.11
CA LEU A 207 -21.46 -19.48 -3.16
C LEU A 207 -22.35 -20.56 -3.79
N ARG A 208 -23.17 -21.24 -2.99
CA ARG A 208 -24.11 -22.26 -3.48
C ARG A 208 -25.21 -21.66 -4.34
N ASN A 209 -25.72 -20.49 -3.99
CA ASN A 209 -26.72 -19.79 -4.78
C ASN A 209 -26.19 -19.34 -6.15
N ASN A 210 -24.91 -18.96 -6.21
CA ASN A 210 -24.27 -18.53 -7.46
C ASN A 210 -23.93 -19.71 -8.39
N ASN A 211 -23.87 -20.94 -7.87
CA ASN A 211 -23.45 -22.14 -8.60
C ASN A 211 -24.54 -23.23 -8.65
N ARG A 212 -25.82 -22.84 -8.60
CA ARG A 212 -26.96 -23.80 -8.53
C ARG A 212 -26.90 -24.85 -9.65
N GLY A 213 -27.08 -26.12 -9.27
CA GLY A 213 -27.12 -27.26 -10.19
C GLY A 213 -25.75 -27.81 -10.61
N SER A 214 -24.64 -27.25 -10.09
CA SER A 214 -23.28 -27.75 -10.33
C SER A 214 -22.81 -28.73 -9.25
N ALA A 215 -21.75 -29.49 -9.56
CA ALA A 215 -21.03 -30.29 -8.56
C ALA A 215 -20.44 -29.44 -7.43
N LEU A 216 -20.04 -28.19 -7.70
CA LEU A 216 -19.60 -27.22 -6.69
C LEU A 216 -20.70 -26.90 -5.67
N SER A 217 -21.95 -26.74 -6.12
CA SER A 217 -23.08 -26.54 -5.20
C SER A 217 -23.30 -27.73 -4.27
N GLU A 218 -23.13 -28.97 -4.76
CA GLU A 218 -23.25 -30.18 -3.93
C GLU A 218 -22.09 -30.33 -2.95
N ALA A 219 -20.86 -30.09 -3.39
CA ALA A 219 -19.67 -30.10 -2.52
C ALA A 219 -19.79 -29.09 -1.37
N LEU A 220 -20.25 -27.87 -1.67
CA LEU A 220 -20.57 -26.85 -0.67
C LEU A 220 -21.65 -27.34 0.30
N GLY A 221 -22.67 -28.04 -0.19
CA GLY A 221 -23.71 -28.65 0.65
C GLY A 221 -23.18 -29.73 1.60
N TRP A 222 -22.25 -30.59 1.14
CA TRP A 222 -21.62 -31.60 1.99
C TRP A 222 -20.70 -30.98 3.05
N MET A 223 -19.95 -29.94 2.69
CA MET A 223 -19.15 -29.17 3.65
C MET A 223 -20.01 -28.54 4.75
N THR A 224 -21.17 -27.96 4.41
CA THR A 224 -22.12 -27.43 5.42
C THR A 224 -22.60 -28.52 6.36
N LYS A 225 -22.95 -29.71 5.83
CA LYS A 225 -23.41 -30.83 6.66
C LYS A 225 -22.32 -31.31 7.61
N MET A 226 -21.08 -31.41 7.11
CA MET A 226 -19.94 -31.85 7.92
C MET A 226 -19.58 -30.84 9.00
N HIS A 227 -19.48 -29.56 8.65
CA HIS A 227 -19.27 -28.49 9.62
C HIS A 227 -20.37 -28.53 10.69
N GLY A 228 -21.64 -28.59 10.28
CA GLY A 228 -22.78 -28.67 11.21
C GLY A 228 -22.74 -29.89 12.13
N PHE A 229 -22.33 -31.05 11.61
CA PHE A 229 -22.14 -32.26 12.42
C PHE A 229 -21.03 -32.06 13.45
N LEU A 230 -19.85 -31.63 13.02
CA LEU A 230 -18.67 -31.42 13.86
C LEU A 230 -18.89 -30.31 14.91
N SER A 231 -19.56 -29.23 14.53
CA SER A 231 -19.84 -28.09 15.40
C SER A 231 -21.02 -28.31 16.35
N SER A 232 -21.77 -29.41 16.19
CA SER A 232 -22.96 -29.66 17.01
C SER A 232 -22.59 -30.29 18.36
N PRO A 233 -23.25 -29.86 19.47
CA PRO A 233 -23.04 -30.45 20.80
C PRO A 233 -23.39 -31.94 20.90
N GLY A 234 -24.19 -32.47 19.98
CA GLY A 234 -24.66 -33.87 19.96
C GLY A 234 -24.07 -34.75 18.86
N GLY A 235 -23.35 -34.18 17.88
CA GLY A 235 -22.71 -34.90 16.78
C GLY A 235 -21.20 -35.01 16.95
N GLY A 236 -20.49 -33.88 16.93
CA GLY A 236 -19.02 -33.82 17.00
C GLY A 236 -18.45 -33.24 18.30
N GLY A 237 -19.30 -32.77 19.23
CA GLY A 237 -18.88 -32.44 20.60
C GLY A 237 -18.21 -31.08 20.79
N VAL A 238 -18.37 -30.12 19.87
CA VAL A 238 -17.87 -28.73 20.08
C VAL A 238 -18.88 -27.94 20.92
N ARG A 239 -18.42 -27.30 22.00
CA ARG A 239 -19.20 -26.28 22.74
C ARG A 239 -18.35 -25.03 22.92
N HIS A 240 -18.78 -23.94 22.27
CA HIS A 240 -18.22 -22.58 22.27
C HIS A 240 -16.72 -22.44 21.97
N GLY A 241 -16.41 -21.97 20.76
CA GLY A 241 -15.06 -21.56 20.32
C GLY A 241 -14.13 -22.75 20.11
N THR A 242 -13.97 -23.17 18.85
CA THR A 242 -12.92 -24.06 18.25
C THR A 242 -12.40 -25.30 19.01
N ARG A 243 -12.92 -25.62 20.20
CA ARG A 243 -12.43 -26.67 21.08
C ARG A 243 -13.48 -27.77 21.18
N LEU A 244 -13.13 -28.96 20.68
CA LEU A 244 -13.82 -30.21 21.02
C LEU A 244 -13.90 -30.36 22.55
N ALA A 245 -15.05 -30.80 23.08
CA ALA A 245 -15.27 -31.06 24.50
C ALA A 245 -14.38 -32.21 25.00
N SER A 246 -13.93 -32.17 26.25
CA SER A 246 -12.98 -33.12 26.86
C SER A 246 -13.44 -34.58 26.77
N ASP A 247 -14.74 -34.81 26.74
CA ASP A 247 -15.46 -36.08 26.77
C ASP A 247 -15.79 -36.68 25.38
N VAL A 248 -15.63 -35.91 24.29
CA VAL A 248 -15.83 -36.40 22.92
C VAL A 248 -14.49 -36.39 22.19
N SER A 249 -13.94 -37.59 21.96
CA SER A 249 -12.72 -37.77 21.17
C SER A 249 -13.03 -38.63 19.95
N PRO A 250 -12.91 -38.10 18.72
CA PRO A 250 -13.03 -38.92 17.53
C PRO A 250 -11.99 -40.04 17.56
N THR A 251 -12.37 -41.22 17.10
CA THR A 251 -11.42 -42.31 16.85
C THR A 251 -10.46 -41.91 15.73
N LEU A 252 -9.33 -42.60 15.64
CA LEU A 252 -8.37 -42.37 14.56
C LEU A 252 -9.02 -42.54 13.18
N LYS A 253 -9.90 -43.53 13.00
CA LYS A 253 -10.59 -43.77 11.72
C LYS A 253 -11.57 -42.65 11.37
N GLU A 254 -12.31 -42.14 12.35
CA GLU A 254 -13.21 -40.99 12.17
C GLU A 254 -12.43 -39.72 11.85
N ALA A 255 -11.32 -39.48 12.54
CA ALA A 255 -10.45 -38.34 12.26
C ALA A 255 -9.89 -38.38 10.83
N HIS A 256 -9.43 -39.55 10.35
CA HIS A 256 -9.01 -39.72 8.95
C HIS A 256 -10.16 -39.45 7.98
N LEU A 257 -11.37 -39.95 8.26
CA LEU A 257 -12.55 -39.70 7.42
C LEU A 257 -12.84 -38.20 7.31
N TYR A 258 -12.89 -37.49 8.43
CA TYR A 258 -13.19 -36.05 8.44
C TYR A 258 -12.11 -35.25 7.72
N CYS A 259 -10.83 -35.49 8.03
CA CYS A 259 -9.73 -34.78 7.39
C CYS A 259 -9.69 -35.03 5.87
N ASN A 260 -9.89 -36.27 5.43
CA ASN A 260 -9.88 -36.62 4.01
C ASN A 260 -11.04 -35.96 3.25
N LEU A 261 -12.25 -35.98 3.82
CA LEU A 261 -13.40 -35.35 3.17
C LEU A 261 -13.23 -33.83 3.13
N THR A 262 -12.78 -33.18 4.21
CA THR A 262 -12.52 -31.73 4.20
C THR A 262 -11.44 -31.37 3.19
N ARG A 263 -10.33 -32.10 3.16
CA ARG A 263 -9.27 -31.93 2.15
C ARG A 263 -9.82 -32.04 0.74
N SER A 264 -10.61 -33.08 0.47
CA SER A 264 -11.21 -33.30 -0.85
C SER A 264 -12.08 -32.12 -1.28
N TYR A 265 -12.91 -31.60 -0.38
CA TYR A 265 -13.81 -30.50 -0.72
C TYR A 265 -13.10 -29.16 -0.87
N ILE A 266 -12.12 -28.87 -0.01
CA ILE A 266 -11.31 -27.65 -0.09
C ILE A 266 -10.47 -27.65 -1.37
N ASN A 267 -9.79 -28.76 -1.69
CA ASN A 267 -9.00 -28.86 -2.91
C ASN A 267 -9.86 -28.70 -4.17
N TYR A 268 -11.07 -29.26 -4.17
CA TYR A 268 -12.01 -29.07 -5.28
C TYR A 268 -12.45 -27.60 -5.41
N LEU A 269 -12.76 -26.93 -4.29
CA LEU A 269 -13.10 -25.51 -4.29
C LEU A 269 -11.96 -24.62 -4.80
N LEU A 270 -10.72 -24.91 -4.40
CA LEU A 270 -9.53 -24.20 -4.91
C LEU A 270 -9.33 -24.40 -6.41
N ALA A 271 -9.57 -25.61 -6.93
CA ALA A 271 -9.48 -25.88 -8.36
C ALA A 271 -10.53 -25.09 -9.17
N GLU A 272 -11.79 -25.06 -8.71
CA GLU A 272 -12.87 -24.30 -9.35
C GLU A 272 -12.59 -22.78 -9.37
N LEU A 273 -11.99 -22.24 -8.29
CA LEU A 273 -11.60 -20.83 -8.24
C LEU A 273 -10.45 -20.49 -9.20
N ALA A 274 -9.49 -21.40 -9.34
CA ALA A 274 -8.37 -21.22 -10.27
C ALA A 274 -8.85 -21.19 -11.73
N ASP A 275 -9.84 -22.01 -12.09
CA ASP A 275 -10.44 -22.03 -13.42
C ASP A 275 -11.26 -20.77 -13.73
N GLN A 276 -11.91 -20.17 -12.73
CA GLN A 276 -12.65 -18.90 -12.89
C GLN A 276 -11.75 -17.67 -13.03
N SER A 277 -10.51 -17.74 -12.55
CA SER A 277 -9.54 -16.63 -12.56
C SER A 277 -8.71 -16.55 -13.84
N ARG A 278 -8.85 -17.53 -14.76
CA ARG A 278 -8.19 -17.50 -16.07
C ARG A 278 -8.97 -16.60 -17.05
N PRO A 279 -8.33 -15.62 -17.71
CA PRO A 279 -8.97 -14.88 -18.79
C PRO A 279 -9.33 -15.85 -19.93
N ARG A 280 -10.58 -15.78 -20.41
CA ARG A 280 -11.02 -16.48 -21.61
C ARG A 280 -10.41 -15.89 -22.86
#